data_AF-A0A3N5H3D0-F1
#
_entry.id   AF-A0A3N5H3D0-F1
#
_cell.length_a   1.000
_cell.length_b   1.000
_cell.length_c   1.000
_cell.angle_alpha   90.00
_cell.angle_beta   90.00
_cell.angle_gamma   90.00
#
_symmetry.space_group_name_H-M   'P 1'
#
loop_
_entity.id
_entity.type
_entity.pdbx_description
1 polymer ?
#
loop_
_entity_poly.entity_id
_entity_poly.type
_entity_poly.pdbx_seq_one_letter_code
_entity_poly.pdbx_strand_id
1 'polypeptide(L)'
;RYLRGEFWPVNPVTVRQRDALFCLNERLVTVLDSPIFGRVAVVKVGATCVGRIRAAYDDRLTHAGHVAGLRTYLPPRPVERGDELGRFEMGSTVILLFEPGRVVWDDWLVPDAVVRMGRRIGGAT
;
A
#
# COMPACT_ATOMS: atom_id res chain seq x y z
N ARG A 1 3.38 5.13 8.30
CA ARG A 1 4.85 5.24 8.38
C ARG A 1 5.41 5.53 7.00
N TYR A 2 6.23 6.57 6.86
CA TYR A 2 6.94 6.87 5.61
C TYR A 2 8.37 6.36 5.72
N LEU A 3 8.81 5.65 4.69
CA LEU A 3 10.13 5.04 4.57
C LEU A 3 10.76 5.51 3.27
N ARG A 4 11.93 6.17 3.38
CA ARG A 4 12.79 6.46 2.22
C ARG A 4 13.31 5.16 1.64
N GLY A 5 13.66 5.21 0.37
CA GLY A 5 14.23 4.10 -0.35
C GLY A 5 14.61 4.49 -1.76
N GLU A 6 14.88 3.49 -2.56
CA GLU A 6 15.25 3.62 -3.96
C GLU A 6 13.99 3.61 -4.86
N PHE A 7 14.20 3.69 -6.18
CA PHE A 7 13.13 3.69 -7.17
C PHE A 7 13.40 2.65 -8.25
N TRP A 8 13.56 1.39 -7.85
CA TRP A 8 13.67 0.28 -8.80
C TRP A 8 12.35 0.07 -9.54
N PRO A 9 12.39 -0.34 -10.82
CA PRO A 9 11.18 -0.56 -11.59
C PRO A 9 10.46 -1.80 -11.08
N VAL A 10 9.16 -1.66 -10.79
CA VAL A 10 8.33 -2.77 -10.33
C VAL A 10 7.70 -3.43 -11.56
N ASN A 11 8.46 -4.33 -12.17
CA ASN A 11 8.01 -5.17 -13.29
C ASN A 11 8.35 -6.66 -13.00
N PRO A 12 7.76 -7.62 -13.73
CA PRO A 12 7.96 -9.04 -13.42
C PRO A 12 9.42 -9.50 -13.42
N VAL A 13 10.28 -8.93 -14.26
CA VAL A 13 11.71 -9.29 -14.32
C VAL A 13 12.41 -8.83 -13.05
N THR A 14 12.26 -7.56 -12.67
CA THR A 14 12.89 -7.02 -11.46
C THR A 14 12.38 -7.71 -10.21
N VAL A 15 11.08 -8.00 -10.11
CA VAL A 15 10.48 -8.68 -8.95
C VAL A 15 11.12 -10.06 -8.73
N ARG A 16 11.45 -10.79 -9.80
CA ARG A 16 12.08 -12.12 -9.70
C ARG A 16 13.56 -12.10 -9.41
N GLN A 17 14.27 -11.04 -9.82
CA GLN A 17 15.74 -10.98 -9.78
C GLN A 17 16.28 -10.17 -8.61
N ARG A 18 15.46 -9.29 -8.01
CA ARG A 18 15.90 -8.37 -6.98
C ARG A 18 15.31 -8.77 -5.63
N ASP A 19 16.16 -9.34 -4.79
CA ASP A 19 15.81 -9.62 -3.41
C ASP A 19 15.38 -8.35 -2.68
N ALA A 20 14.36 -8.49 -1.84
CA ALA A 20 13.81 -7.41 -1.03
C ALA A 20 13.39 -6.16 -1.82
N LEU A 21 13.10 -6.25 -3.12
CA LEU A 21 12.71 -5.13 -4.00
C LEU A 21 11.76 -4.13 -3.33
N PHE A 22 10.65 -4.62 -2.78
CA PHE A 22 9.62 -3.78 -2.15
C PHE A 22 10.07 -3.12 -0.83
N CYS A 23 11.06 -3.70 -0.16
CA CYS A 23 11.67 -3.13 1.05
C CYS A 23 12.76 -2.10 0.71
N LEU A 24 13.41 -2.24 -0.45
CA LEU A 24 14.39 -1.29 -0.96
C LEU A 24 13.72 -0.02 -1.47
N ASN A 25 12.57 -0.16 -2.12
CA ASN A 25 11.88 1.00 -2.68
C ASN A 25 11.28 1.92 -1.60
N GLU A 26 11.22 3.22 -1.92
CA GLU A 26 10.49 4.20 -1.15
C GLU A 26 9.04 3.77 -0.99
N ARG A 27 8.48 3.90 0.23
CA ARG A 27 7.11 3.46 0.50
C ARG A 27 6.41 4.23 1.59
N LEU A 28 5.09 4.29 1.47
CA LEU A 28 4.19 4.86 2.46
C LEU A 28 3.24 3.78 2.97
N VAL A 29 3.39 3.44 4.25
CA VAL A 29 2.54 2.47 4.95
C VAL A 29 1.42 3.20 5.67
N THR A 30 0.17 2.85 5.37
CA THR A 30 -1.00 3.20 6.17
C THR A 30 -1.41 1.99 6.99
N VAL A 31 -1.61 2.15 8.29
CA VAL A 31 -2.17 1.10 9.15
C VAL A 31 -3.58 1.52 9.50
N LEU A 32 -4.53 0.62 9.28
CA LEU A 32 -5.94 0.78 9.58
C LEU A 32 -6.31 -0.23 10.66
N ASP A 33 -7.06 0.23 11.67
CA ASP A 33 -7.70 -0.66 12.63
C ASP A 33 -9.16 -0.83 12.18
N SER A 34 -9.50 -2.02 11.68
CA SER A 34 -10.81 -2.34 11.13
C SER A 34 -11.58 -3.27 12.08
N PRO A 35 -12.86 -2.98 12.41
CA PRO A 35 -13.66 -3.90 13.22
C PRO A 35 -13.92 -5.24 12.51
N ILE A 36 -13.90 -5.23 11.18
CA ILE A 36 -14.20 -6.41 10.34
C ILE A 36 -12.91 -7.17 9.99
N PHE A 37 -11.85 -6.46 9.60
CA PHE A 37 -10.62 -7.10 9.11
C PHE A 37 -9.48 -7.16 10.14
N GLY A 38 -9.68 -6.63 11.35
CA GLY A 38 -8.61 -6.47 12.33
C GLY A 38 -7.63 -5.38 11.90
N ARG A 39 -6.35 -5.53 12.25
CA ARG A 39 -5.32 -4.59 11.82
C ARG A 39 -4.89 -4.88 10.38
N VAL A 40 -4.98 -3.86 9.52
CA VAL A 40 -4.62 -3.94 8.09
C VAL A 40 -3.51 -2.95 7.77
N ALA A 41 -2.45 -3.40 7.11
CA ALA A 41 -1.46 -2.50 6.55
C ALA A 41 -1.61 -2.40 5.03
N VAL A 42 -1.78 -1.17 4.55
CA VAL A 42 -1.79 -0.81 3.13
C VAL A 42 -0.47 -0.15 2.80
N VAL A 43 0.41 -0.89 2.13
CA VAL A 43 1.75 -0.43 1.76
C VAL A 43 1.73 0.04 0.32
N LYS A 44 1.85 1.36 0.12
CA LYS A 44 2.01 1.97 -1.20
C LYS A 44 3.51 2.03 -1.49
N VAL A 45 3.98 1.38 -2.55
CA VAL A 45 5.40 1.27 -2.89
C VAL A 45 5.69 2.09 -4.15
N GLY A 46 6.69 2.97 -4.12
CA GLY A 46 7.15 3.73 -5.28
C GLY A 46 7.93 2.86 -6.26
N ALA A 47 8.16 3.36 -7.46
CA ALA A 47 8.95 2.69 -8.49
C ALA A 47 9.62 3.74 -9.40
N THR A 48 10.44 3.31 -10.36
CA THR A 48 11.00 4.21 -11.37
C THR A 48 9.88 4.99 -12.08
N CYS A 49 10.10 6.28 -12.34
CA CYS A 49 9.12 7.21 -12.94
C CYS A 49 7.87 7.49 -12.10
N VAL A 50 7.72 6.89 -10.93
CA VAL A 50 6.63 7.17 -9.98
C VAL A 50 7.06 8.35 -9.14
N GLY A 51 6.46 9.51 -9.42
CA GLY A 51 6.93 10.76 -8.86
C GLY A 51 6.78 10.81 -7.36
N ARG A 52 5.58 10.50 -6.84
CA ARG A 52 5.21 10.70 -5.43
C ARG A 52 4.03 9.83 -5.00
N ILE A 53 3.95 9.52 -3.71
CA ILE A 53 2.78 8.92 -3.08
C ILE A 53 2.16 9.96 -2.15
N ARG A 54 0.86 10.24 -2.33
CA ARG A 54 0.09 11.13 -1.47
C ARG A 54 -0.84 10.36 -0.54
N ALA A 55 -0.85 10.72 0.75
CA ALA A 55 -1.91 10.30 1.66
C ALA A 55 -3.12 11.22 1.51
N ALA A 56 -4.33 10.66 1.44
CA ALA A 56 -5.55 11.48 1.41
C ALA A 56 -5.94 12.04 2.78
N TYR A 57 -5.51 11.36 3.85
CA TYR A 57 -5.85 11.66 5.25
C TYR A 57 -4.81 12.53 5.98
N ASP A 58 -3.77 13.00 5.29
CA ASP A 58 -2.68 13.80 5.85
C ASP A 58 -1.99 14.65 4.76
N ASP A 59 -1.14 15.59 5.18
CA ASP A 59 -0.30 16.39 4.26
C ASP A 59 0.84 15.59 3.61
N ARG A 60 0.98 14.30 3.95
CA ARG A 60 2.11 13.48 3.56
C ARG A 60 2.21 13.27 2.05
N LEU A 61 3.38 13.66 1.55
CA LEU A 61 3.81 13.46 0.18
C LEU A 61 5.23 12.89 0.18
N THR A 62 5.41 11.70 -0.41
CA THR A 62 6.76 11.12 -0.55
C THR A 62 7.55 11.86 -1.62
N HIS A 63 8.88 11.70 -1.61
CA HIS A 63 9.77 12.37 -2.58
C HIS A 63 9.54 13.91 -2.72
N ALA A 64 9.13 14.57 -1.62
CA ALA A 64 8.80 16.00 -1.59
C ALA A 64 9.46 16.73 -0.41
N GLY A 65 10.61 16.26 0.06
CA GLY A 65 11.33 16.86 1.19
C GLY A 65 10.78 16.51 2.58
N HIS A 66 9.65 15.79 2.67
CA HIS A 66 9.09 15.36 3.94
C HIS A 66 10.07 14.41 4.68
N VAL A 67 10.03 14.45 6.01
CA VAL A 67 10.88 13.61 6.88
C VAL A 67 10.28 12.20 6.96
N ALA A 68 11.13 11.19 6.76
CA ALA A 68 10.73 9.79 6.96
C ALA A 68 10.48 9.51 8.44
N GLY A 69 9.49 8.68 8.73
CA GLY A 69 9.15 8.36 10.11
C GLY A 69 7.76 7.83 10.33
N LEU A 70 7.53 7.43 11.58
CA LEU A 70 6.21 7.09 12.08
C LEU A 70 5.44 8.37 12.38
N ARG A 71 4.16 8.40 12.01
CA ARG A 71 3.20 9.39 12.52
C ARG A 71 2.03 8.58 13.03
N THR A 72 1.62 8.88 14.24
CA THR A 72 0.43 8.33 14.91
C THR A 72 -0.59 9.46 14.99
N TYR A 73 -1.86 9.17 14.72
CA TYR A 73 -2.93 10.15 14.79
C TYR A 73 -3.74 9.89 16.06
N LEU A 74 -3.84 10.90 16.93
CA LEU A 74 -4.65 10.88 18.13
C LEU A 74 -5.46 12.19 18.19
N PRO A 75 -6.78 12.18 17.96
CA PRO A 75 -7.61 11.00 17.65
C PRO A 75 -7.26 10.37 16.28
N PRO A 76 -7.62 9.08 16.05
CA PRO A 76 -7.43 8.43 14.76
C PRO A 76 -8.22 9.16 13.66
N ARG A 77 -7.73 9.07 12.41
CA ARG A 77 -8.44 9.61 11.24
C ARG A 77 -9.48 8.58 10.77
N PRO A 78 -10.78 8.94 10.72
CA PRO A 78 -11.80 8.03 10.21
C PRO A 78 -11.59 7.79 8.71
N VAL A 79 -11.87 6.57 8.27
CA VAL A 79 -11.84 6.14 6.87
C VAL A 79 -13.00 5.18 6.65
N GLU A 80 -13.86 5.47 5.69
CA GLU A 80 -14.99 4.64 5.31
C GLU A 80 -14.66 3.74 4.11
N ARG A 81 -15.50 2.72 3.90
CA ARG A 81 -15.38 1.85 2.73
C ARG A 81 -15.65 2.68 1.47
N GLY A 82 -14.66 2.75 0.59
CA GLY A 82 -14.76 3.47 -0.68
C GLY A 82 -13.99 4.79 -0.69
N ASP A 83 -13.55 5.27 0.48
CA ASP A 83 -12.76 6.50 0.58
C ASP A 83 -11.40 6.38 -0.12
N GLU A 84 -10.94 7.50 -0.66
CA GLU A 84 -9.56 7.61 -1.14
C GLU A 84 -8.61 7.47 0.06
N LEU A 85 -7.75 6.47 0.05
CA LEU A 85 -6.70 6.31 1.07
C LEU A 85 -5.38 6.99 0.67
N GLY A 86 -5.24 7.29 -0.60
CA GLY A 86 -4.06 7.87 -1.20
C GLY A 86 -3.89 7.43 -2.64
N ARG A 87 -2.97 8.10 -3.34
CA ARG A 87 -2.74 7.91 -4.76
C ARG A 87 -1.26 7.95 -5.10
N PHE A 88 -0.94 7.38 -6.26
CA PHE A 88 0.35 7.51 -6.90
C PHE A 88 0.27 8.64 -7.94
N GLU A 89 1.22 9.57 -7.90
CA GLU A 89 1.45 10.54 -8.98
C GLU A 89 2.31 9.85 -10.04
N MET A 90 1.64 9.11 -10.95
CA MET A 90 2.15 8.08 -11.88
C MET A 90 2.21 6.69 -11.22
N GLY A 91 1.36 5.75 -11.68
CA GLY A 91 0.97 4.51 -10.97
C GLY A 91 2.12 3.60 -10.46
N SER A 92 1.82 2.73 -9.48
CA SER A 92 2.78 1.74 -8.96
C SER A 92 2.05 0.53 -8.35
N THR A 93 2.56 -0.03 -7.24
CA THR A 93 2.08 -1.26 -6.59
C THR A 93 1.61 -0.99 -5.16
N VAL A 94 0.56 -1.70 -4.75
CA VAL A 94 0.11 -1.79 -3.35
C VAL A 94 0.33 -3.20 -2.84
N ILE A 95 0.84 -3.32 -1.62
CA ILE A 95 0.86 -4.57 -0.86
C ILE A 95 -0.15 -4.43 0.29
N LEU A 96 -1.04 -5.41 0.40
CA LEU A 96 -2.01 -5.50 1.48
C LEU A 96 -1.55 -6.58 2.46
N LEU A 97 -1.46 -6.23 3.74
CA LEU A 97 -1.15 -7.17 4.81
C LEU A 97 -2.30 -7.18 5.81
N PHE A 98 -2.71 -8.39 6.19
CA PHE A 98 -3.78 -8.64 7.15
C PHE A 98 -3.23 -9.51 8.28
N GLU A 99 -3.85 -9.41 9.45
CA GLU A 99 -3.58 -10.37 10.53
C GLU A 99 -3.90 -11.81 10.07
N PRO A 100 -3.14 -12.82 10.55
CA PRO A 100 -3.38 -14.21 10.19
C PRO A 100 -4.84 -14.62 10.45
N GLY A 101 -5.45 -15.26 9.46
CA GLY A 101 -6.81 -15.79 9.59
C GLY A 101 -7.92 -14.75 9.63
N ARG A 102 -7.69 -13.50 9.20
CA ARG A 102 -8.77 -12.47 9.09
C ARG A 102 -9.39 -12.34 7.71
N VAL A 103 -8.79 -12.94 6.68
CA VAL A 103 -9.23 -12.82 5.29
C VAL A 103 -9.24 -14.19 4.62
N VAL A 104 -10.33 -14.47 3.90
CA VAL A 104 -10.43 -15.54 2.92
C VAL A 104 -10.36 -14.92 1.53
N TRP A 105 -9.39 -15.33 0.73
CA TRP A 105 -9.23 -14.85 -0.65
C TRP A 105 -10.20 -15.57 -1.58
N ASP A 106 -10.69 -14.87 -2.59
CA ASP A 106 -11.49 -15.51 -3.63
C ASP A 106 -10.59 -16.37 -4.53
N ASP A 107 -11.06 -17.56 -4.94
CA ASP A 107 -10.27 -18.55 -5.71
C ASP A 107 -9.66 -18.03 -7.02
N TRP A 108 -10.26 -16.98 -7.60
CA TRP A 108 -9.77 -16.37 -8.84
C TRP A 108 -8.50 -15.54 -8.64
N LEU A 109 -8.19 -15.13 -7.40
CA LEU A 109 -7.05 -14.29 -7.06
C LEU A 109 -5.76 -15.11 -6.99
N VAL A 110 -5.29 -15.53 -8.16
CA VAL A 110 -4.03 -16.25 -8.37
C VAL A 110 -2.93 -15.29 -8.86
N PRO A 111 -1.64 -15.69 -8.86
CA PRO A 111 -0.58 -14.87 -9.44
C PRO A 111 -0.92 -14.41 -10.86
N ASP A 112 -0.54 -13.18 -11.20
CA ASP A 112 -0.82 -12.50 -12.47
C ASP A 112 -2.32 -12.27 -12.80
N ALA A 113 -3.24 -12.59 -11.89
CA ALA A 113 -4.66 -12.30 -12.09
C ALA A 113 -4.92 -10.79 -12.22
N VAL A 114 -5.73 -10.41 -13.21
CA VAL A 114 -6.11 -9.01 -13.44
C VAL A 114 -7.18 -8.59 -12.43
N VAL A 115 -6.79 -7.69 -11.53
CA VAL A 115 -7.70 -7.03 -10.58
C VAL A 115 -8.34 -5.81 -11.26
N ARG A 116 -9.63 -5.57 -11.01
CA ARG A 116 -10.38 -4.40 -11.50
C ARG A 116 -11.02 -3.67 -10.34
N MET A 117 -11.11 -2.34 -10.43
CA MET A 117 -11.83 -1.53 -9.44
C MET A 117 -13.28 -2.03 -9.33
N GLY A 118 -13.76 -2.16 -8.08
CA GLY A 118 -15.09 -2.70 -7.77
C GLY A 118 -15.19 -4.23 -7.76
N ARG A 119 -14.19 -4.98 -8.26
CA ARG A 119 -14.17 -6.44 -8.18
C ARG A 119 -13.72 -6.89 -6.79
N ARG A 120 -14.53 -7.71 -6.13
CA ARG A 120 -14.16 -8.36 -4.86
C ARG A 120 -12.98 -9.31 -5.07
N ILE A 121 -11.96 -9.19 -4.21
CA ILE A 121 -10.76 -10.05 -4.19
C ILE A 121 -10.75 -11.04 -3.00
N GLY A 122 -11.62 -10.85 -2.01
CA GLY A 122 -11.73 -11.67 -0.82
C GLY A 122 -12.73 -11.07 0.18
N GLY A 123 -12.93 -11.77 1.30
CA GLY A 123 -13.84 -11.38 2.38
C GLY A 123 -13.20 -11.61 3.76
N ALA A 124 -13.82 -11.03 4.80
CA ALA A 124 -13.42 -11.35 6.17
C ALA A 124 -13.88 -12.78 6.53
N THR A 125 -13.10 -13.44 7.38
CA THR A 125 -13.48 -14.70 8.03
C THR A 125 -14.61 -14.51 9.03
#